data_AF-A0AA37BGI3-F1
#
_entry.id   AF-A0AA37BGI3-F1
#
_cell.length_a   1.000
_cell.length_b   1.000
_cell.length_c   1.000
_cell.angle_alpha   90.00
_cell.angle_beta   90.00
_cell.angle_gamma   90.00
#
_symmetry.space_group_name_H-M   'P 1'
#
loop_
_entity.id
_entity.type
_entity.pdbx_description
1 polymer ?
#
loop_
_entity_poly.entity_id
_entity_poly.type
_entity_poly.pdbx_seq_one_letter_code
_entity_poly.pdbx_strand_id
1 'polypeptide(L)'
;MREHRSPHPAACREQAPEASRVPRHRRRAGAGARRSRPRPLLLALLALLLLAGVVVFTRAGDEAVVLKFYDAAGKGTELTGEAVKKVMHGSGGSDSDALLDPATLEVVREWPLYAEGSPGRWRFDVPDRAVAFAVNWPTSRGYSTVVVDNGGTGFTGRRTVVFNLQAALDARRRLDAALAVRGGYRRSAEFERAYAAAAAELDRARAAASDAERGRYGQRALDALHTANDLMLSEYGPASAAARGAETWTGLTVTEVAGHRGRPELARWLTGPDGWVRIVFEPDEDRGDPEHYRAAVRAARAAGLRVLGQPLDSAFARENTRAAYLARMKAYVDAYPEIEAWEVGNEVNGCWVDGGCRGQRPVADDDRITNKVADAAAYVRAARPQAKVVVTLYWQLGTDAARWSVFTWARENLPASVRKDVDVVALSVYAEDAPLGLAFDQVMNALHAEFPEQRIALGELGYWSADTTKAYWAFDAADTAAARRALAGHYYAAALGYEWSLGGGFWWYFVQEVPGDAGLQNAIRGVSGRLTGR
;
A
#
# COMPACT_ATOMS: atom_id res chain seq x y z
N MET A 1 -5.56 30.17 8.04
CA MET A 1 -5.36 28.74 8.23
C MET A 1 -6.46 28.04 7.46
N ARG A 2 -6.18 27.60 6.23
CA ARG A 2 -7.09 26.78 5.44
C ARG A 2 -6.50 25.38 5.44
N GLU A 3 -7.33 24.41 5.77
CA GLU A 3 -7.01 22.98 5.80
C GLU A 3 -6.67 22.53 4.37
N HIS A 4 -5.44 22.06 4.17
CA HIS A 4 -5.08 21.25 3.01
C HIS A 4 -5.78 19.91 3.20
N ARG A 5 -6.58 19.49 2.22
CA ARG A 5 -7.32 18.24 2.29
C ARG A 5 -6.42 17.10 1.87
N SER A 6 -6.31 16.10 2.74
CA SER A 6 -5.77 14.79 2.40
C SER A 6 -6.49 14.18 1.19
N PRO A 7 -5.79 13.39 0.34
CA PRO A 7 -6.45 12.50 -0.61
C PRO A 7 -7.26 11.39 0.09
N HIS A 8 -7.04 11.15 1.39
CA HIS A 8 -7.73 10.10 2.13
C HIS A 8 -8.99 10.62 2.85
N PRO A 9 -10.20 10.13 2.51
CA PRO A 9 -11.32 10.27 3.43
C PRO A 9 -11.02 9.50 4.71
N ALA A 10 -10.85 10.23 5.81
CA ALA A 10 -10.82 9.68 7.17
C ALA A 10 -12.11 8.90 7.43
N ALA A 11 -12.14 7.61 7.11
CA ALA A 11 -13.35 6.80 7.22
C ALA A 11 -13.03 5.33 7.48
N CYS A 12 -12.66 5.01 8.71
CA CYS A 12 -13.27 3.91 9.46
C CYS A 12 -12.94 4.04 10.95
N ARG A 13 -13.78 4.78 11.70
CA ARG A 13 -13.84 4.64 13.16
C ARG A 13 -15.25 4.26 13.58
N GLU A 14 -15.33 3.17 14.33
CA GLU A 14 -16.48 2.83 15.16
C GLU A 14 -16.56 3.82 16.32
N GLN A 15 -17.71 4.47 16.50
CA GLN A 15 -18.11 5.01 17.79
C GLN A 15 -18.92 3.93 18.51
N ALA A 16 -18.39 3.43 19.63
CA ALA A 16 -19.12 2.57 20.56
C ALA A 16 -20.33 3.34 21.16
N PRO A 17 -21.46 2.68 21.45
CA PRO A 17 -22.67 3.37 21.88
C PRO A 17 -22.58 3.79 23.35
N GLU A 18 -22.64 5.10 23.60
CA GLU A 18 -22.81 5.63 24.95
C GLU A 18 -24.27 5.50 25.40
N ALA A 19 -24.45 5.01 26.62
CA ALA A 19 -25.73 4.64 27.19
C ALA A 19 -26.60 5.87 27.53
N SER A 20 -27.79 5.89 26.91
CA SER A 20 -29.09 6.29 27.46
C SER A 20 -29.14 7.22 28.69
N ARG A 21 -29.53 8.48 28.46
CA ARG A 21 -30.36 9.26 29.41
C ARG A 21 -31.49 10.00 28.68
N VAL A 22 -32.70 9.50 28.86
CA VAL A 22 -33.97 10.13 28.44
C VAL A 22 -34.52 10.97 29.59
N PRO A 23 -35.14 12.14 29.32
CA PRO A 23 -36.23 12.64 30.15
C PRO A 23 -37.59 12.53 29.45
N ARG A 24 -38.55 12.17 30.29
CA ARG A 24 -39.98 11.90 30.05
C ARG A 24 -40.72 13.08 29.41
N HIS A 25 -41.72 12.78 28.58
CA HIS A 25 -43.02 13.47 28.65
C HIS A 25 -44.21 12.55 28.32
N ARG A 26 -45.29 12.77 29.09
CA ARG A 26 -46.55 12.03 29.20
C ARG A 26 -47.57 12.39 28.11
N ARG A 27 -48.45 11.44 27.73
CA ARG A 27 -49.95 11.46 27.81
C ARG A 27 -50.51 10.20 27.09
N ARG A 28 -51.24 9.30 27.78
CA ARG A 28 -52.73 9.14 27.87
C ARG A 28 -53.41 9.03 26.48
N ALA A 29 -54.37 8.14 26.19
CA ALA A 29 -55.10 7.08 26.88
C ALA A 29 -56.00 6.37 25.82
N GLY A 30 -56.52 5.17 26.10
CA GLY A 30 -57.68 4.63 25.36
C GLY A 30 -57.74 3.10 25.29
N ALA A 31 -58.56 2.50 26.16
CA ALA A 31 -58.84 1.07 26.24
C ALA A 31 -60.10 0.68 25.45
N GLY A 32 -60.20 -0.57 25.00
CA GLY A 32 -61.45 -1.18 24.53
C GLY A 32 -61.25 -2.63 24.10
N ALA A 33 -61.81 -3.57 24.86
CA ALA A 33 -61.67 -5.02 24.69
C ALA A 33 -63.02 -5.70 24.41
N ARG A 34 -63.02 -6.82 23.65
CA ARG A 34 -63.81 -8.08 23.80
C ARG A 34 -63.66 -8.93 22.52
N ARG A 35 -62.90 -10.05 22.54
CA ARG A 35 -63.27 -11.46 22.85
C ARG A 35 -64.23 -12.14 21.86
N SER A 36 -63.70 -13.09 21.06
CA SER A 36 -64.15 -14.51 20.98
C SER A 36 -63.34 -15.33 19.94
N ARG A 37 -63.06 -16.60 20.25
CA ARG A 37 -62.47 -17.71 19.44
C ARG A 37 -63.52 -18.87 19.48
N PRO A 38 -63.46 -20.00 18.70
CA PRO A 38 -62.33 -20.60 17.95
C PRO A 38 -62.63 -21.27 16.55
N ARG A 39 -61.55 -21.49 15.74
CA ARG A 39 -61.14 -22.59 14.78
C ARG A 39 -62.16 -23.45 13.98
N PRO A 40 -61.78 -24.18 12.89
CA PRO A 40 -60.50 -24.32 12.15
C PRO A 40 -60.69 -24.25 10.59
N LEU A 41 -59.67 -24.67 9.82
CA LEU A 41 -59.65 -24.95 8.35
C LEU A 41 -59.35 -23.76 7.41
N LEU A 42 -58.06 -23.55 7.13
CA LEU A 42 -57.56 -23.59 5.75
C LEU A 42 -56.03 -23.79 5.79
N LEU A 43 -55.62 -25.05 5.92
CA LEU A 43 -54.30 -25.54 5.52
C LEU A 43 -54.34 -25.70 4.00
N ALA A 44 -53.75 -24.79 3.24
CA ALA A 44 -53.22 -25.01 1.88
C ALA A 44 -52.90 -23.67 1.16
N LEU A 45 -51.95 -22.86 1.65
CA LEU A 45 -51.28 -21.82 0.84
C LEU A 45 -50.10 -21.19 1.60
N LEU A 46 -49.22 -22.02 2.15
CA LEU A 46 -47.98 -21.56 2.81
C LEU A 46 -46.90 -22.66 2.79
N ALA A 47 -46.82 -23.39 1.67
CA ALA A 47 -45.83 -24.46 1.47
C ALA A 47 -45.11 -24.36 0.11
N LEU A 48 -45.11 -23.18 -0.53
CA LEU A 48 -44.46 -23.00 -1.85
C LEU A 48 -43.61 -21.74 -2.00
N LEU A 49 -43.15 -21.15 -0.88
CA LEU A 49 -42.22 -20.00 -0.87
C LEU A 49 -41.14 -20.12 0.23
N LEU A 50 -40.63 -21.34 0.46
CA LEU A 50 -39.43 -21.60 1.27
C LEU A 50 -38.38 -22.44 0.51
N LEU A 51 -38.33 -22.25 -0.81
CA LEU A 51 -37.22 -22.65 -1.68
C LEU A 51 -36.45 -21.39 -2.12
N ALA A 52 -36.23 -20.46 -1.20
CA ALA A 52 -35.10 -19.56 -1.28
C ALA A 52 -33.95 -20.29 -0.60
N GLY A 53 -32.94 -20.68 -1.40
CA GLY A 53 -31.80 -21.46 -0.96
C GLY A 53 -31.22 -20.90 0.33
N VAL A 54 -31.46 -21.61 1.44
CA VAL A 54 -30.53 -21.57 2.56
C VAL A 54 -29.27 -22.21 2.00
N VAL A 55 -28.33 -21.39 1.56
CA VAL A 55 -26.93 -21.81 1.45
C VAL A 55 -26.54 -22.17 2.87
N VAL A 56 -26.72 -23.44 3.22
CA VAL A 56 -26.07 -24.03 4.37
C VAL A 56 -24.60 -24.03 3.97
N PHE A 57 -23.86 -23.00 4.38
CA PHE A 57 -22.41 -23.11 4.46
C PHE A 57 -22.16 -24.22 5.46
N THR A 58 -21.88 -25.43 4.96
CA THR A 58 -21.22 -26.45 5.76
C THR A 58 -19.91 -25.80 6.21
N ARG A 59 -19.82 -25.51 7.52
CA ARG A 59 -18.61 -24.95 8.13
C ARG A 59 -17.48 -25.95 7.82
N ALA A 60 -16.57 -25.58 6.93
CA ALA A 60 -15.46 -26.40 6.49
C ALA A 60 -14.39 -26.48 7.61
N GLY A 61 -14.78 -27.01 8.78
CA GLY A 61 -13.89 -27.14 9.93
C GLY A 61 -12.75 -28.14 9.74
N ASP A 62 -12.74 -28.87 8.61
CA ASP A 62 -11.75 -29.92 8.35
C ASP A 62 -10.48 -29.49 7.61
N GLU A 63 -10.47 -28.34 6.94
CA GLU A 63 -9.31 -27.87 6.14
C GLU A 63 -8.73 -26.53 6.62
N ALA A 64 -9.00 -26.12 7.86
CA ALA A 64 -8.49 -24.86 8.39
C ALA A 64 -7.00 -24.91 8.77
N VAL A 65 -6.30 -23.80 8.53
CA VAL A 65 -4.95 -23.53 9.06
C VAL A 65 -5.08 -22.79 10.38
N VAL A 66 -4.52 -23.34 11.45
CA VAL A 66 -4.44 -22.73 12.78
C VAL A 66 -3.13 -21.97 12.91
N LEU A 67 -3.21 -20.68 13.25
CA LEU A 67 -2.07 -19.81 13.48
C LEU A 67 -1.90 -19.56 14.98
N LYS A 68 -0.71 -19.87 15.49
CA LYS A 68 -0.29 -19.54 16.86
C LYS A 68 0.63 -18.33 16.81
N PHE A 69 0.23 -17.27 17.51
CA PHE A 69 0.97 -16.02 17.58
C PHE A 69 1.64 -15.86 18.93
N TYR A 70 2.85 -15.31 18.96
CA TYR A 70 3.61 -15.05 20.17
C TYR A 70 4.15 -13.62 20.17
N ASP A 71 4.35 -13.06 21.37
CA ASP A 71 4.97 -11.74 21.53
C ASP A 71 6.48 -11.77 21.23
N ALA A 72 7.05 -10.60 20.94
CA ALA A 72 8.49 -10.46 20.68
C ALA A 72 9.37 -10.78 21.90
N ALA A 73 8.81 -10.70 23.12
CA ALA A 73 9.50 -11.06 24.34
C ALA A 73 9.53 -12.59 24.57
N GLY A 74 8.61 -13.34 23.97
CA GLY A 74 8.45 -14.77 24.14
C GLY A 74 8.05 -15.18 25.55
N LYS A 75 7.13 -14.45 26.21
CA LYS A 75 6.76 -14.67 27.63
C LYS A 75 5.97 -15.96 27.91
N GLY A 76 6.09 -16.97 27.06
CA GLY A 76 5.57 -18.32 27.30
C GLY A 76 4.10 -18.54 26.93
N THR A 77 3.33 -17.48 26.68
CA THR A 77 1.88 -17.59 26.41
C THR A 77 1.57 -17.24 24.95
N GLU A 78 0.80 -18.10 24.29
CA GLU A 78 0.19 -17.81 22.99
C GLU A 78 -0.73 -16.59 23.12
N LEU A 79 -0.65 -15.66 22.17
CA LEU A 79 -1.49 -14.47 22.16
C LEU A 79 -2.95 -14.86 21.96
N THR A 80 -3.84 -14.25 22.73
CA THR A 80 -5.29 -14.43 22.56
C THR A 80 -5.78 -13.83 21.25
N GLY A 81 -6.98 -14.25 20.85
CA GLY A 81 -7.86 -13.56 19.90
C GLY A 81 -7.63 -12.04 19.81
N GLU A 82 -8.14 -11.37 20.84
CA GLU A 82 -8.11 -9.93 21.00
C GLU A 82 -6.69 -9.33 20.99
N ALA A 83 -5.71 -10.00 21.61
CA ALA A 83 -4.35 -9.51 21.66
C ALA A 83 -3.70 -9.46 20.27
N VAL A 84 -3.93 -10.48 19.43
CA VAL A 84 -3.45 -10.48 18.04
C VAL A 84 -4.11 -9.37 17.24
N LYS A 85 -5.44 -9.18 17.34
CA LYS A 85 -6.13 -8.06 16.67
C LYS A 85 -5.54 -6.71 17.04
N LYS A 86 -5.31 -6.48 18.33
CA LYS A 86 -4.68 -5.24 18.80
C LYS A 86 -3.29 -5.02 18.22
N VAL A 87 -2.50 -6.08 18.04
CA VAL A 87 -1.20 -6.00 17.37
C VAL A 87 -1.39 -5.71 15.88
N MET A 88 -2.25 -6.44 15.18
CA MET A 88 -2.49 -6.25 13.73
C MET A 88 -3.03 -4.85 13.39
N HIS A 89 -3.80 -4.23 14.28
CA HIS A 89 -4.40 -2.90 14.10
C HIS A 89 -3.43 -1.76 14.39
N GLY A 90 -2.29 -2.00 15.05
CA GLY A 90 -1.41 -0.93 15.49
C GLY A 90 -2.11 0.15 16.32
N SER A 91 -1.86 1.42 15.99
CA SER A 91 -2.40 2.60 16.69
C SER A 91 -3.78 3.03 16.18
N GLY A 92 -4.65 2.07 15.84
CA GLY A 92 -6.03 2.31 15.44
C GLY A 92 -6.34 2.10 13.96
N GLY A 93 -5.53 1.28 13.28
CA GLY A 93 -5.86 0.66 11.99
C GLY A 93 -6.95 -0.40 12.11
N SER A 94 -7.31 -1.00 10.98
CA SER A 94 -8.33 -2.04 10.85
C SER A 94 -7.72 -3.43 10.69
N ASP A 95 -8.57 -4.45 10.61
CA ASP A 95 -8.15 -5.78 10.14
C ASP A 95 -7.40 -5.60 8.80
N SER A 96 -6.24 -6.24 8.69
CA SER A 96 -5.31 -6.16 7.55
C SER A 96 -4.95 -7.54 7.02
N ASP A 97 -5.56 -8.59 7.58
CA ASP A 97 -5.30 -9.95 7.19
C ASP A 97 -5.98 -10.27 5.85
N ALA A 98 -5.27 -11.03 5.01
CA ALA A 98 -5.76 -11.46 3.71
C ALA A 98 -5.21 -12.84 3.33
N LEU A 99 -6.01 -13.63 2.62
CA LEU A 99 -5.49 -14.74 1.83
C LEU A 99 -5.09 -14.22 0.46
N LEU A 100 -3.88 -14.54 0.05
CA LEU A 100 -3.32 -14.16 -1.24
C LEU A 100 -3.11 -15.38 -2.12
N ASP A 101 -3.15 -15.19 -3.42
CA ASP A 101 -2.50 -16.11 -4.33
C ASP A 101 -0.97 -15.98 -4.13
N PRO A 102 -0.25 -17.08 -3.82
CA PRO A 102 1.16 -17.01 -3.45
C PRO A 102 2.09 -16.58 -4.59
N ALA A 103 1.65 -16.68 -5.85
CA ALA A 103 2.45 -16.32 -7.02
C ALA A 103 2.18 -14.88 -7.49
N THR A 104 0.91 -14.47 -7.48
CA THR A 104 0.46 -13.20 -8.08
C THR A 104 0.17 -12.11 -7.05
N LEU A 105 0.07 -12.46 -5.77
CA LEU A 105 -0.35 -11.58 -4.66
C LEU A 105 -1.77 -10.99 -4.81
N GLU A 106 -2.59 -11.53 -5.70
CA GLU A 106 -4.03 -11.23 -5.73
C GLU A 106 -4.67 -11.58 -4.39
N VAL A 107 -5.56 -10.72 -3.91
CA VAL A 107 -6.36 -11.03 -2.72
C VAL A 107 -7.43 -12.04 -3.09
N VAL A 108 -7.31 -13.26 -2.56
CA VAL A 108 -8.28 -14.35 -2.69
C VAL A 108 -9.42 -14.18 -1.70
N ARG A 109 -9.12 -13.72 -0.48
CA ARG A 109 -10.13 -13.45 0.56
C ARG A 109 -9.62 -12.37 1.52
N GLU A 110 -10.42 -11.33 1.70
CA GLU A 110 -10.21 -10.30 2.73
C GLU A 110 -10.66 -10.79 4.12
N TRP A 111 -9.90 -10.40 5.15
CA TRP A 111 -10.18 -10.64 6.57
C TRP A 111 -10.58 -12.10 6.90
N PRO A 112 -9.79 -13.10 6.45
CA PRO A 112 -10.13 -14.50 6.59
C PRO A 112 -10.03 -15.03 8.03
N LEU A 113 -9.38 -14.30 8.94
CA LEU A 113 -9.14 -14.78 10.30
C LEU A 113 -10.40 -14.80 11.15
N TYR A 114 -10.64 -15.94 11.76
CA TYR A 114 -11.64 -16.09 12.82
C TYR A 114 -11.07 -16.87 14.00
N ALA A 115 -11.58 -16.58 15.20
CA ALA A 115 -11.21 -17.29 16.42
C ALA A 115 -12.24 -18.41 16.69
N GLU A 116 -11.75 -19.62 16.94
CA GLU A 116 -12.62 -20.75 17.30
C GLU A 116 -11.98 -21.64 18.38
N GLY A 117 -12.80 -22.21 19.25
CA GLY A 117 -12.40 -23.01 20.40
C GLY A 117 -12.35 -22.23 21.71
N SER A 118 -11.93 -22.90 22.80
CA SER A 118 -11.70 -22.29 24.11
C SER A 118 -10.35 -22.78 24.68
N PRO A 119 -9.33 -21.91 24.81
CA PRO A 119 -9.31 -20.52 24.34
C PRO A 119 -9.40 -20.44 22.80
N GLY A 120 -9.94 -19.33 22.29
CA GLY A 120 -10.12 -19.12 20.85
C GLY A 120 -8.77 -19.07 20.13
N ARG A 121 -8.55 -20.00 19.19
CA ARG A 121 -7.36 -20.04 18.34
C ARG A 121 -7.67 -19.43 16.98
N TRP A 122 -6.78 -18.55 16.53
CA TRP A 122 -6.87 -17.93 15.21
C TRP A 122 -6.66 -18.96 14.11
N ARG A 123 -7.53 -18.90 13.10
CA ARG A 123 -7.46 -19.77 11.94
C ARG A 123 -8.12 -19.11 10.74
N PHE A 124 -7.82 -19.67 9.57
CA PHE A 124 -8.53 -19.38 8.34
C PHE A 124 -8.84 -20.70 7.60
N ASP A 125 -9.92 -20.69 6.82
CA ASP A 125 -10.25 -21.81 5.95
C ASP A 125 -9.40 -21.76 4.69
N VAL A 126 -8.84 -22.91 4.29
CA VAL A 126 -8.14 -23.04 3.01
C VAL A 126 -9.18 -23.26 1.91
N PRO A 127 -9.22 -22.41 0.86
CA PRO A 127 -10.10 -22.64 -0.29
C PRO A 127 -9.57 -23.78 -1.18
N ASP A 128 -10.29 -24.13 -2.24
CA ASP A 128 -9.90 -25.13 -3.26
C ASP A 128 -8.73 -24.67 -4.16
N ARG A 129 -7.75 -23.96 -3.60
CA ARG A 129 -6.50 -23.51 -4.22
C ARG A 129 -5.44 -23.21 -3.15
N ALA A 130 -4.17 -23.26 -3.54
CA ALA A 130 -3.08 -22.83 -2.68
C ALA A 130 -3.20 -21.34 -2.34
N VAL A 131 -3.00 -20.99 -1.07
CA VAL A 131 -3.05 -19.61 -0.58
C VAL A 131 -1.87 -19.27 0.32
N ALA A 132 -1.40 -18.01 0.27
CA ALA A 132 -0.56 -17.42 1.30
C ALA A 132 -1.43 -16.61 2.28
N PHE A 133 -0.94 -16.44 3.50
CA PHE A 133 -1.55 -15.57 4.51
C PHE A 133 -0.72 -14.30 4.67
N ALA A 134 -1.34 -13.14 4.50
CA ALA A 134 -0.70 -11.83 4.68
C ALA A 134 -1.34 -11.06 5.82
N VAL A 135 -0.55 -10.26 6.54
CA VAL A 135 -1.00 -9.40 7.64
C VAL A 135 -0.01 -8.27 7.91
N ASN A 136 -0.48 -7.12 8.41
CA ASN A 136 0.41 -6.10 8.97
C ASN A 136 0.90 -6.55 10.35
N TRP A 137 2.22 -6.68 10.49
CA TRP A 137 2.84 -7.17 11.72
C TRP A 137 4.04 -6.31 12.12
N PRO A 138 4.22 -5.98 13.41
CA PRO A 138 5.37 -5.20 13.85
C PRO A 138 6.65 -6.02 13.81
N THR A 139 7.73 -5.33 13.46
CA THR A 139 9.11 -5.80 13.52
C THR A 139 9.96 -4.75 14.23
N SER A 140 11.23 -5.06 14.46
CA SER A 140 12.21 -4.08 14.95
C SER A 140 12.37 -2.82 14.09
N ARG A 141 11.89 -2.83 12.84
CA ARG A 141 11.99 -1.73 11.87
C ARG A 141 10.63 -1.06 11.59
N GLY A 142 9.60 -1.39 12.36
CA GLY A 142 8.23 -0.93 12.10
C GLY A 142 7.28 -2.02 11.70
N TYR A 143 6.03 -1.61 11.51
CA TYR A 143 5.03 -2.44 10.87
C TYR A 143 5.44 -2.77 9.44
N SER A 144 5.11 -3.98 9.02
CA SER A 144 5.37 -4.47 7.67
C SER A 144 4.26 -5.40 7.26
N THR A 145 3.95 -5.44 5.96
CA THR A 145 3.21 -6.56 5.42
C THR A 145 4.09 -7.80 5.50
N VAL A 146 3.63 -8.81 6.23
CA VAL A 146 4.29 -10.11 6.36
C VAL A 146 3.47 -11.15 5.63
N VAL A 147 4.07 -11.79 4.63
CA VAL A 147 3.42 -12.85 3.83
C VAL A 147 3.99 -14.22 4.20
N VAL A 148 3.14 -15.09 4.70
CA VAL A 148 3.43 -16.49 5.06
C VAL A 148 2.87 -17.40 3.97
N ASP A 149 3.74 -18.12 3.25
CA ASP A 149 3.38 -18.89 2.05
C ASP A 149 3.82 -20.36 2.11
N ASN A 150 4.10 -20.86 3.32
CA ASN A 150 4.41 -22.27 3.56
C ASN A 150 5.58 -22.77 2.70
N GLY A 151 6.71 -22.06 2.70
CA GLY A 151 7.86 -22.43 1.89
C GLY A 151 7.67 -22.18 0.39
N GLY A 152 6.74 -21.30 0.02
CA GLY A 152 6.45 -20.91 -1.36
C GLY A 152 5.38 -21.74 -2.08
N THR A 153 4.88 -22.83 -1.47
CA THR A 153 3.84 -23.67 -2.09
C THR A 153 2.42 -23.20 -1.81
N GLY A 154 2.25 -22.28 -0.86
CA GLY A 154 0.96 -21.96 -0.26
C GLY A 154 0.45 -23.06 0.68
N PHE A 155 -0.60 -22.72 1.43
CA PHE A 155 -1.39 -23.66 2.22
C PHE A 155 -2.46 -24.30 1.34
N THR A 156 -2.55 -25.63 1.36
CA THR A 156 -3.50 -26.42 0.55
C THR A 156 -4.35 -27.36 1.41
N GLY A 157 -4.34 -27.17 2.73
CA GLY A 157 -5.13 -27.98 3.65
C GLY A 157 -4.76 -27.72 5.11
N ARG A 158 -5.30 -28.56 6.01
CA ARG A 158 -5.17 -28.41 7.46
C ARG A 158 -3.72 -28.38 7.91
N ARG A 159 -3.37 -27.35 8.71
CA ARG A 159 -2.05 -27.22 9.34
C ARG A 159 -2.12 -26.42 10.62
N THR A 160 -1.21 -26.67 11.56
CA THR A 160 -0.95 -25.76 12.68
C THR A 160 0.41 -25.13 12.50
N VAL A 161 0.49 -23.81 12.61
CA VAL A 161 1.68 -23.02 12.30
C VAL A 161 1.97 -22.07 13.45
N VAL A 162 3.22 -22.04 13.91
CA VAL A 162 3.74 -20.95 14.74
C VAL A 162 4.05 -19.79 13.79
N PHE A 163 3.20 -18.76 13.80
CA PHE A 163 3.22 -17.67 12.81
C PHE A 163 4.60 -17.01 12.73
N ASN A 164 5.17 -16.58 13.87
CA ASN A 164 6.45 -15.85 13.89
C ASN A 164 7.59 -16.68 13.28
N LEU A 165 7.62 -18.00 13.55
CA LEU A 165 8.63 -18.89 12.98
C LEU A 165 8.43 -19.08 11.48
N GLN A 166 7.19 -19.33 11.04
CA GLN A 166 6.92 -19.53 9.61
C GLN A 166 7.19 -18.25 8.81
N ALA A 167 6.81 -17.08 9.34
CA ALA A 167 7.15 -15.79 8.76
C ALA A 167 8.67 -15.60 8.59
N ALA A 168 9.46 -15.96 9.60
CA ALA A 168 10.92 -15.88 9.51
C ALA A 168 11.51 -16.89 8.51
N LEU A 169 10.96 -18.11 8.42
CA LEU A 169 11.41 -19.10 7.43
C LEU A 169 11.12 -18.64 5.99
N ASP A 170 9.93 -18.11 5.74
CA ASP A 170 9.55 -17.61 4.41
C ASP A 170 10.33 -16.33 4.05
N ALA A 171 10.52 -15.41 5.00
CA ALA A 171 11.37 -14.24 4.82
C ALA A 171 12.84 -14.63 4.54
N ARG A 172 13.38 -15.62 5.25
CA ARG A 172 14.75 -16.13 5.00
C ARG A 172 14.87 -16.71 3.60
N ARG A 173 13.92 -17.55 3.19
CA ARG A 173 13.90 -18.15 1.84
C ARG A 173 13.87 -17.07 0.76
N ARG A 174 13.04 -16.03 0.91
CA ARG A 174 12.96 -14.91 -0.04
C ARG A 174 14.25 -14.10 -0.07
N LEU A 175 14.84 -13.79 1.09
CA LEU A 175 16.13 -13.10 1.16
C LEU A 175 17.24 -13.92 0.49
N ASP A 176 17.28 -15.24 0.70
CA ASP A 176 18.27 -16.12 0.07
C ASP A 176 18.11 -16.14 -1.47
N ALA A 177 16.88 -16.20 -1.96
CA ALA A 177 16.58 -16.10 -3.39
C ALA A 177 16.97 -14.71 -3.96
N ALA A 178 16.66 -13.65 -3.23
CA ALA A 178 17.01 -12.27 -3.55
C ALA A 178 18.52 -12.07 -3.66
N LEU A 179 19.31 -12.67 -2.77
CA LEU A 179 20.78 -12.63 -2.81
C LEU A 179 21.33 -13.42 -4.00
N ALA A 180 20.70 -14.53 -4.38
CA ALA A 180 21.15 -15.37 -5.49
C ALA A 180 21.07 -14.66 -6.85
N VAL A 181 20.06 -13.80 -7.05
CA VAL A 181 19.87 -13.04 -8.30
C VAL A 181 20.61 -11.69 -8.31
N ARG A 182 21.09 -11.22 -7.16
CA ARG A 182 21.81 -9.93 -7.02
C ARG A 182 23.32 -10.14 -6.98
N GLY A 183 23.82 -10.70 -8.08
CA GLY A 183 25.26 -10.88 -8.29
C GLY A 183 26.03 -9.57 -8.09
N GLY A 184 27.18 -9.63 -7.42
CA GLY A 184 28.02 -8.45 -7.18
C GLY A 184 27.60 -7.56 -6.00
N TYR A 185 26.54 -7.92 -5.24
CA TYR A 185 26.21 -7.24 -3.99
C TYR A 185 27.37 -7.32 -2.99
N ARG A 186 27.94 -6.15 -2.64
CA ARG A 186 28.96 -6.00 -1.60
C ARG A 186 28.28 -5.83 -0.25
N ARG A 187 28.22 -6.92 0.50
CA ARG A 187 27.57 -7.00 1.81
C ARG A 187 28.32 -6.17 2.85
N SER A 188 27.63 -5.27 3.53
CA SER A 188 28.21 -4.58 4.69
C SER A 188 28.39 -5.52 5.89
N ALA A 189 29.25 -5.12 6.83
CA ALA A 189 29.40 -5.83 8.09
C ALA A 189 28.10 -5.84 8.92
N GLU A 190 27.22 -4.84 8.74
CA GLU A 190 25.92 -4.80 9.40
C GLU A 190 24.96 -5.82 8.81
N PHE A 191 24.92 -5.94 7.47
CA PHE A 191 24.18 -6.98 6.78
C PHE A 191 24.63 -8.37 7.27
N GLU A 192 25.93 -8.65 7.28
CA GLU A 192 26.46 -9.97 7.68
C GLU A 192 26.09 -10.30 9.14
N ARG A 193 26.15 -9.32 10.05
CA ARG A 193 25.70 -9.51 11.43
C ARG A 193 24.21 -9.83 11.52
N ALA A 194 23.36 -9.07 10.82
CA ALA A 194 21.92 -9.29 10.84
C ALA A 194 21.54 -10.65 10.21
N TYR A 195 22.15 -11.00 9.08
CA TYR A 195 21.92 -12.27 8.40
C TYR A 195 22.39 -13.49 9.22
N ALA A 196 23.53 -13.38 9.90
CA ALA A 196 24.03 -14.41 10.81
C ALA A 196 23.17 -14.52 12.09
N ALA A 197 22.73 -13.39 12.66
CA ALA A 197 21.83 -13.37 13.81
C ALA A 197 20.50 -14.07 13.48
N ALA A 198 19.93 -13.79 12.30
CA ALA A 198 18.73 -14.49 11.82
C ALA A 198 18.93 -16.01 11.74
N ALA A 199 20.06 -16.47 11.20
CA ALA A 199 20.37 -17.90 11.12
C ALA A 199 20.46 -18.55 12.51
N ALA A 200 21.17 -17.91 13.44
CA ALA A 200 21.31 -18.42 14.81
C ALA A 200 19.97 -18.49 15.56
N GLU A 201 19.08 -17.50 15.38
CA GLU A 201 17.74 -17.52 15.96
C GLU A 201 16.86 -18.60 15.31
N LEU A 202 16.96 -18.83 14.00
CA LEU A 202 16.26 -19.95 13.34
C LEU A 202 16.73 -21.32 13.84
N ASP A 203 18.03 -21.50 14.08
CA ASP A 203 18.57 -22.74 14.65
C ASP A 203 18.05 -22.98 16.09
N ARG A 204 18.02 -21.93 16.91
CA ARG A 204 17.39 -21.97 18.24
C ARG A 204 15.90 -22.31 18.16
N ALA A 205 15.18 -21.74 17.19
CA ALA A 205 13.77 -22.06 16.97
C ALA A 205 13.57 -23.52 16.55
N ARG A 206 14.45 -24.09 15.72
CA ARG A 206 14.38 -25.52 15.34
C ARG A 206 14.64 -26.44 16.53
N ALA A 207 15.57 -26.07 17.41
CA ALA A 207 15.92 -26.84 18.61
C ALA A 207 14.92 -26.66 19.78
N ALA A 208 14.03 -25.67 19.71
CA ALA A 208 13.09 -25.35 20.78
C ALA A 208 12.08 -26.48 21.06
N ALA A 209 11.85 -26.74 22.35
CA ALA A 209 10.94 -27.78 22.81
C ALA A 209 9.47 -27.32 22.84
N SER A 210 9.23 -26.01 22.86
CA SER A 210 7.89 -25.43 22.95
C SER A 210 7.57 -24.48 21.78
N ASP A 211 6.28 -24.35 21.46
CA ASP A 211 5.83 -23.37 20.45
C ASP A 211 6.09 -21.92 20.88
N ALA A 212 6.08 -21.64 22.18
CA ALA A 212 6.40 -20.31 22.70
C ALA A 212 7.86 -19.92 22.43
N GLU A 213 8.80 -20.85 22.64
CA GLU A 213 10.21 -20.65 22.29
C GLU A 213 10.39 -20.54 20.77
N ARG A 214 9.70 -21.37 19.97
CA ARG A 214 9.68 -21.26 18.50
C ARG A 214 9.19 -19.88 18.06
N GLY A 215 8.13 -19.37 18.68
CA GLY A 215 7.57 -18.05 18.40
C GLY A 215 8.53 -16.93 18.75
N ARG A 216 9.15 -17.00 19.94
CA ARG A 216 10.15 -16.03 20.41
C ARG A 216 11.35 -15.93 19.47
N TYR A 217 11.98 -17.06 19.18
CA TYR A 217 13.15 -17.10 18.33
C TYR A 217 12.78 -16.80 16.87
N GLY A 218 11.59 -17.22 16.43
CA GLY A 218 11.01 -16.83 15.15
C GLY A 218 10.86 -15.31 14.99
N GLN A 219 10.32 -14.61 15.99
CA GLN A 219 10.19 -13.15 15.92
C GLN A 219 11.55 -12.45 15.86
N ARG A 220 12.52 -12.89 16.67
CA ARG A 220 13.89 -12.35 16.64
C ARG A 220 14.58 -12.58 15.30
N ALA A 221 14.36 -13.76 14.71
CA ALA A 221 14.82 -14.04 13.35
C ALA A 221 14.15 -13.11 12.34
N LEU A 222 12.83 -12.92 12.41
CA LEU A 222 12.09 -12.01 11.52
C LEU A 222 12.62 -10.57 11.61
N ASP A 223 12.89 -10.08 12.82
CA ASP A 223 13.46 -8.74 13.06
C ASP A 223 14.85 -8.58 12.41
N ALA A 224 15.72 -9.58 12.61
CA ALA A 224 17.05 -9.59 12.00
C ALA A 224 16.98 -9.73 10.46
N LEU A 225 16.03 -10.51 9.95
CA LEU A 225 15.78 -10.66 8.51
C LEU A 225 15.28 -9.37 7.88
N HIS A 226 14.41 -8.61 8.55
CA HIS A 226 13.98 -7.30 8.05
C HIS A 226 15.15 -6.33 7.95
N THR A 227 15.99 -6.27 8.99
CA THR A 227 17.21 -5.46 8.94
C THR A 227 18.13 -5.88 7.78
N ALA A 228 18.38 -7.19 7.61
CA ALA A 228 19.22 -7.69 6.53
C ALA A 228 18.62 -7.42 5.14
N ASN A 229 17.30 -7.57 4.97
CA ASN A 229 16.61 -7.29 3.72
C ASN A 229 16.71 -5.81 3.33
N ASP A 230 16.48 -4.91 4.29
CA ASP A 230 16.58 -3.47 4.03
C ASP A 230 17.98 -3.06 3.61
N LEU A 231 18.99 -3.55 4.33
CA LEU A 231 20.39 -3.28 4.02
C LEU A 231 20.75 -3.82 2.64
N MET A 232 20.33 -5.04 2.32
CA MET A 232 20.56 -5.64 1.00
C MET A 232 19.98 -4.77 -0.12
N LEU A 233 18.74 -4.33 0.00
CA LEU A 233 18.11 -3.48 -1.02
C LEU A 233 18.74 -2.08 -1.10
N SER A 234 18.98 -1.44 0.05
CA SER A 234 19.51 -0.07 0.10
C SER A 234 20.99 0.03 -0.27
N GLU A 235 21.78 -1.02 -0.06
CA GLU A 235 23.18 -1.08 -0.46
C GLU A 235 23.33 -1.49 -1.92
N TYR A 236 22.61 -2.54 -2.36
CA TYR A 236 22.68 -3.03 -3.73
C TYR A 236 22.08 -2.06 -4.74
N GLY A 237 20.96 -1.42 -4.42
CA GLY A 237 20.16 -0.65 -5.37
C GLY A 237 20.94 0.43 -6.11
N PRO A 238 21.49 1.44 -5.41
CA PRO A 238 22.27 2.50 -6.05
C PRO A 238 23.51 1.98 -6.77
N ALA A 239 24.21 0.99 -6.19
CA ALA A 239 25.41 0.41 -6.80
C ALA A 239 25.10 -0.31 -8.12
N SER A 240 24.00 -1.06 -8.17
CA SER A 240 23.53 -1.75 -9.37
C SER A 240 23.07 -0.77 -10.45
N ALA A 241 22.28 0.24 -10.08
CA ALA A 241 21.81 1.25 -11.02
C ALA A 241 22.98 2.06 -11.62
N ALA A 242 23.96 2.46 -10.80
CA ALA A 242 25.16 3.15 -11.26
C ALA A 242 25.99 2.29 -12.22
N ALA A 243 26.23 1.02 -11.87
CA ALA A 243 27.00 0.10 -12.70
C ALA A 243 26.37 -0.16 -14.09
N ARG A 244 25.03 -0.09 -14.18
CA ARG A 244 24.29 -0.26 -15.43
C ARG A 244 24.13 1.02 -16.24
N GLY A 245 24.42 2.19 -15.67
CA GLY A 245 24.10 3.48 -16.29
C GLY A 245 22.61 3.61 -16.62
N ALA A 246 21.74 3.09 -15.74
CA ALA A 246 20.30 3.04 -15.99
C ALA A 246 19.67 4.44 -16.01
N GLU A 247 18.60 4.64 -16.78
CA GLU A 247 17.71 5.78 -16.54
C GLU A 247 17.11 5.62 -15.15
N THR A 248 17.30 6.61 -14.27
CA THR A 248 16.72 6.60 -12.94
C THR A 248 16.03 7.91 -12.61
N TRP A 249 15.11 7.83 -11.67
CA TRP A 249 14.30 8.92 -11.17
C TRP A 249 14.60 9.06 -9.67
N THR A 250 15.01 10.24 -9.27
CA THR A 250 15.00 10.70 -7.89
C THR A 250 14.06 11.89 -7.83
N GLY A 251 12.87 11.67 -7.24
CA GLY A 251 11.75 12.60 -7.36
C GLY A 251 11.40 13.33 -6.06
N LEU A 252 10.85 14.53 -6.16
CA LEU A 252 10.15 15.25 -5.07
C LEU A 252 8.79 15.77 -5.59
N THR A 253 7.76 15.83 -4.74
CA THR A 253 6.43 16.31 -5.16
C THR A 253 6.17 17.75 -4.74
N VAL A 254 5.77 18.58 -5.69
CA VAL A 254 5.29 19.95 -5.45
C VAL A 254 3.78 19.96 -5.60
N THR A 255 3.08 20.06 -4.47
CA THR A 255 1.60 20.06 -4.41
C THR A 255 0.99 21.46 -4.41
N GLU A 256 1.78 22.51 -4.16
CA GLU A 256 1.31 23.90 -4.20
C GLU A 256 2.38 24.72 -4.94
N VAL A 257 2.01 25.72 -5.75
CA VAL A 257 2.97 26.65 -6.41
C VAL A 257 2.88 28.08 -5.91
N ALA A 258 1.83 28.40 -5.16
CA ALA A 258 1.62 29.72 -4.58
C ALA A 258 2.49 30.00 -3.34
N GLY A 259 2.67 31.28 -3.00
CA GLY A 259 3.09 31.71 -1.65
C GLY A 259 4.50 31.33 -1.17
N HIS A 260 5.46 31.10 -2.08
CA HIS A 260 6.86 30.72 -1.82
C HIS A 260 7.11 29.29 -1.30
N ARG A 261 6.05 28.51 -1.04
CA ARG A 261 6.17 27.12 -0.59
C ARG A 261 6.39 26.17 -1.77
N GLY A 262 5.83 26.51 -2.92
CA GLY A 262 5.92 25.76 -4.16
C GLY A 262 7.08 26.06 -5.09
N ARG A 263 8.30 26.09 -4.56
CA ARG A 263 9.50 26.44 -5.32
C ARG A 263 10.23 25.17 -5.79
N PRO A 264 9.91 24.60 -6.97
CA PRO A 264 10.58 23.40 -7.45
C PRO A 264 12.09 23.58 -7.62
N GLU A 265 12.58 24.81 -7.79
CA GLU A 265 14.02 25.10 -7.85
C GLU A 265 14.76 24.85 -6.51
N LEU A 266 14.04 24.65 -5.40
CA LEU A 266 14.63 24.18 -4.14
C LEU A 266 15.11 22.73 -4.26
N ALA A 267 14.55 21.94 -5.17
CA ALA A 267 15.00 20.59 -5.48
C ALA A 267 16.27 20.56 -6.36
N ARG A 268 16.88 21.70 -6.72
CA ARG A 268 18.06 21.75 -7.60
C ARG A 268 19.26 20.93 -7.10
N TRP A 269 19.29 20.55 -5.82
CA TRP A 269 20.35 19.68 -5.29
C TRP A 269 20.21 18.23 -5.75
N LEU A 270 19.09 17.87 -6.37
CA LEU A 270 18.90 16.63 -7.15
C LEU A 270 19.46 16.74 -8.57
N THR A 271 20.15 17.83 -8.94
CA THR A 271 20.63 18.06 -10.31
C THR A 271 21.57 16.96 -10.81
N GLY A 272 21.24 16.45 -11.98
CA GLY A 272 21.82 15.29 -12.63
C GLY A 272 20.79 14.73 -13.63
N PRO A 273 21.16 13.78 -14.51
CA PRO A 273 20.20 13.19 -15.46
C PRO A 273 18.98 12.54 -14.78
N ASP A 274 19.09 12.27 -13.48
CA ASP A 274 18.11 11.53 -12.67
C ASP A 274 17.22 12.41 -11.77
N GLY A 275 17.38 13.73 -11.76
CA GLY A 275 16.61 14.63 -10.90
C GLY A 275 15.23 14.98 -11.46
N TRP A 276 14.16 14.70 -10.70
CA TRP A 276 12.78 14.96 -11.09
C TRP A 276 12.01 15.77 -10.05
N VAL A 277 11.05 16.56 -10.53
CA VAL A 277 9.94 17.06 -9.71
C VAL A 277 8.62 16.59 -10.30
N ARG A 278 7.75 16.06 -9.44
CA ARG A 278 6.35 15.83 -9.75
C ARG A 278 5.59 17.10 -9.38
N ILE A 279 4.91 17.71 -10.35
CA ILE A 279 4.10 18.91 -10.11
C ILE A 279 2.64 18.49 -10.18
N VAL A 280 1.94 18.63 -9.05
CA VAL A 280 0.50 18.43 -8.97
C VAL A 280 -0.18 19.71 -9.43
N PHE A 281 -0.99 19.58 -10.48
CA PHE A 281 -1.81 20.67 -10.96
C PHE A 281 -3.11 20.65 -10.17
N GLU A 282 -3.18 21.44 -9.11
CA GLU A 282 -4.28 21.49 -8.14
C GLU A 282 -5.46 22.30 -8.67
N PRO A 283 -6.65 21.68 -8.85
CA PRO A 283 -7.85 22.38 -9.31
C PRO A 283 -8.24 23.59 -8.45
N ASP A 284 -7.98 23.52 -7.14
CA ASP A 284 -8.30 24.57 -6.18
C ASP A 284 -7.37 25.80 -6.30
N GLU A 285 -6.15 25.63 -6.82
CA GLU A 285 -5.19 26.74 -7.04
C GLU A 285 -5.37 27.37 -8.42
N ASP A 286 -5.52 26.55 -9.46
CA ASP A 286 -5.48 27.00 -10.85
C ASP A 286 -6.82 27.38 -11.44
N ARG A 287 -7.94 26.91 -10.87
CA ARG A 287 -9.29 27.12 -11.40
C ARG A 287 -9.44 26.72 -12.88
N GLY A 288 -8.66 25.72 -13.32
CA GLY A 288 -8.62 25.20 -14.68
C GLY A 288 -7.76 26.00 -15.66
N ASP A 289 -6.91 26.93 -15.19
CA ASP A 289 -5.97 27.67 -16.05
C ASP A 289 -4.55 27.07 -15.97
N PRO A 290 -4.08 26.35 -17.01
CA PRO A 290 -2.72 25.82 -17.03
C PRO A 290 -1.65 26.89 -16.83
N GLU A 291 -1.85 28.15 -17.24
CA GLU A 291 -0.85 29.23 -17.11
C GLU A 291 -0.38 29.44 -15.67
N HIS A 292 -1.22 29.10 -14.68
CA HIS A 292 -0.90 29.18 -13.26
C HIS A 292 0.45 28.53 -12.91
N TYR A 293 0.78 27.41 -13.57
CA TYR A 293 1.98 26.63 -13.28
C TYR A 293 3.19 26.97 -14.16
N ARG A 294 3.07 27.91 -15.10
CA ARG A 294 4.10 28.12 -16.13
C ARG A 294 5.42 28.57 -15.52
N ALA A 295 5.35 29.40 -14.49
CA ALA A 295 6.54 29.83 -13.76
C ALA A 295 7.22 28.67 -13.03
N ALA A 296 6.46 27.77 -12.40
CA ALA A 296 6.99 26.62 -11.67
C ALA A 296 7.64 25.60 -12.61
N VAL A 297 6.99 25.25 -13.72
CA VAL A 297 7.55 24.36 -14.75
C VAL A 297 8.85 24.94 -15.32
N ARG A 298 8.87 26.23 -15.65
CA ARG A 298 10.10 26.91 -16.11
C ARG A 298 11.20 26.91 -15.06
N ALA A 299 10.87 27.17 -13.80
CA ALA A 299 11.85 27.19 -12.71
C ALA A 299 12.47 25.80 -12.46
N ALA A 300 11.66 24.74 -12.49
CA ALA A 300 12.14 23.36 -12.39
C ALA A 300 13.16 23.04 -13.49
N ARG A 301 12.80 23.32 -14.75
CA ARG A 301 13.66 23.07 -15.91
C ARG A 301 14.92 23.93 -15.89
N ALA A 302 14.81 25.21 -15.54
CA ALA A 302 15.95 26.10 -15.40
C ALA A 302 16.91 25.64 -14.29
N ALA A 303 16.38 24.96 -13.26
CA ALA A 303 17.15 24.30 -12.23
C ALA A 303 17.73 22.94 -12.67
N GLY A 304 17.53 22.51 -13.93
CA GLY A 304 18.06 21.26 -14.48
C GLY A 304 17.27 20.01 -14.08
N LEU A 305 16.01 20.16 -13.66
CA LEU A 305 15.14 19.06 -13.26
C LEU A 305 14.18 18.68 -14.40
N ARG A 306 13.87 17.39 -14.50
CA ARG A 306 12.78 16.86 -15.35
C ARG A 306 11.45 16.98 -14.61
N VAL A 307 10.35 17.04 -15.35
CA VAL A 307 9.01 17.23 -14.77
C VAL A 307 8.13 16.02 -15.07
N LEU A 308 7.51 15.50 -14.00
CA LEU A 308 6.34 14.63 -14.07
C LEU A 308 5.10 15.49 -13.78
N GLY A 309 4.29 15.76 -14.80
CA GLY A 309 3.05 16.51 -14.65
C GLY A 309 1.91 15.61 -14.20
N GLN A 310 1.17 16.01 -13.18
CA GLN A 310 -0.06 15.36 -12.73
C GLN A 310 -1.25 16.32 -12.87
N PRO A 311 -2.03 16.23 -13.96
CA PRO A 311 -3.16 17.12 -14.19
C PRO A 311 -4.25 17.02 -13.15
N LEU A 312 -4.47 15.85 -12.55
CA LEU A 312 -5.51 15.69 -11.54
C LEU A 312 -5.13 14.64 -10.50
N ASP A 313 -5.19 15.04 -9.24
CA ASP A 313 -5.06 14.15 -8.09
C ASP A 313 -6.27 13.24 -7.88
N SER A 314 -6.01 12.07 -7.30
CA SER A 314 -7.04 11.07 -7.01
C SER A 314 -8.13 11.62 -6.09
N ALA A 315 -7.81 12.60 -5.24
CA ALA A 315 -8.76 13.34 -4.40
C ALA A 315 -9.89 14.01 -5.20
N PHE A 316 -9.62 14.44 -6.44
CA PHE A 316 -10.56 15.15 -7.30
C PHE A 316 -11.11 14.27 -8.45
N ALA A 317 -10.55 13.07 -8.65
CA ALA A 317 -10.90 12.21 -9.79
C ALA A 317 -12.38 11.81 -9.81
N ARG A 318 -12.97 11.59 -8.63
CA ARG A 318 -14.38 11.22 -8.47
C ARG A 318 -15.35 12.33 -8.87
N GLU A 319 -14.99 13.57 -8.59
CA GLU A 319 -15.86 14.74 -8.80
C GLU A 319 -15.93 15.18 -10.26
N ASN A 320 -15.01 14.67 -11.09
CA ASN A 320 -14.94 14.97 -12.51
C ASN A 320 -15.69 13.93 -13.33
N THR A 321 -16.46 14.37 -14.33
CA THR A 321 -16.94 13.45 -15.37
C THR A 321 -15.78 13.00 -16.26
N ARG A 322 -15.97 11.93 -17.03
CA ARG A 322 -15.00 11.46 -18.05
C ARG A 322 -14.60 12.57 -19.00
N ALA A 323 -15.58 13.32 -19.51
CA ALA A 323 -15.35 14.43 -20.42
C ALA A 323 -14.57 15.59 -19.76
N ALA A 324 -14.89 15.95 -18.51
CA ALA A 324 -14.18 16.99 -17.78
C ALA A 324 -12.74 16.60 -17.47
N TYR A 325 -12.52 15.35 -17.04
CA TYR A 325 -11.20 14.78 -16.81
C TYR A 325 -10.34 14.87 -18.08
N LEU A 326 -10.87 14.39 -19.22
CA LEU A 326 -10.15 14.46 -20.50
C LEU A 326 -9.90 15.90 -20.95
N ALA A 327 -10.87 16.80 -20.80
CA ALA A 327 -10.68 18.21 -21.16
C ALA A 327 -9.55 18.85 -20.34
N ARG A 328 -9.47 18.56 -19.04
CA ARG A 328 -8.36 19.00 -18.19
C ARG A 328 -7.04 18.38 -18.64
N MET A 329 -6.97 17.07 -18.84
CA MET A 329 -5.75 16.41 -19.36
C MET A 329 -5.23 17.09 -20.63
N LYS A 330 -6.11 17.37 -21.60
CA LYS A 330 -5.77 18.06 -22.84
C LYS A 330 -5.19 19.44 -22.60
N ALA A 331 -5.86 20.26 -21.78
CA ALA A 331 -5.42 21.63 -21.51
C ALA A 331 -3.98 21.70 -20.97
N TYR A 332 -3.61 20.83 -20.03
CA TYR A 332 -2.27 20.85 -19.43
C TYR A 332 -1.21 20.26 -20.37
N VAL A 333 -1.51 19.12 -21.00
CA VAL A 333 -0.58 18.48 -21.96
C VAL A 333 -0.30 19.39 -23.15
N ASP A 334 -1.31 20.11 -23.65
CA ASP A 334 -1.17 21.08 -24.74
C ASP A 334 -0.36 22.31 -24.31
N ALA A 335 -0.58 22.83 -23.11
CA ALA A 335 0.10 24.02 -22.59
C ALA A 335 1.59 23.82 -22.28
N TYR A 336 2.02 22.57 -22.08
CA TYR A 336 3.37 22.18 -21.64
C TYR A 336 4.02 21.11 -22.54
N PRO A 337 4.36 21.44 -23.79
CA PRO A 337 5.06 20.52 -24.69
C PRO A 337 6.43 20.07 -24.18
N GLU A 338 7.01 20.78 -23.21
CA GLU A 338 8.31 20.50 -22.65
C GLU A 338 8.32 19.43 -21.55
N ILE A 339 7.19 19.08 -20.93
CA ILE A 339 7.14 18.11 -19.80
C ILE A 339 7.45 16.69 -20.27
N GLU A 340 8.34 16.01 -19.55
CA GLU A 340 8.90 14.69 -19.93
C GLU A 340 8.00 13.49 -19.62
N ALA A 341 7.11 13.61 -18.63
CA ALA A 341 6.21 12.53 -18.25
C ALA A 341 4.86 13.07 -17.74
N TRP A 342 3.79 12.32 -17.98
CA TRP A 342 2.44 12.67 -17.57
C TRP A 342 1.81 11.52 -16.77
N GLU A 343 1.39 11.82 -15.54
CA GLU A 343 0.56 10.94 -14.73
C GLU A 343 -0.89 11.06 -15.18
N VAL A 344 -1.37 10.06 -15.92
CA VAL A 344 -2.72 10.04 -16.52
C VAL A 344 -3.77 9.42 -15.61
N GLY A 345 -3.34 8.93 -14.44
CA GLY A 345 -4.19 8.35 -13.40
C GLY A 345 -3.38 8.15 -12.14
N ASN A 346 -3.71 8.91 -11.09
CA ASN A 346 -3.12 8.77 -9.77
C ASN A 346 -4.01 7.88 -8.88
N GLU A 347 -3.38 6.98 -8.11
CA GLU A 347 -4.01 6.07 -7.12
C GLU A 347 -5.32 5.43 -7.60
N VAL A 348 -5.30 4.94 -8.83
CA VAL A 348 -6.52 4.58 -9.59
C VAL A 348 -7.29 3.40 -9.00
N ASN A 349 -6.65 2.62 -8.12
CA ASN A 349 -7.24 1.51 -7.38
C ASN A 349 -7.83 1.92 -6.01
N GLY A 350 -7.85 3.20 -5.66
CA GLY A 350 -8.48 3.67 -4.42
C GLY A 350 -10.01 3.60 -4.48
N CYS A 351 -10.67 3.17 -3.39
CA CYS A 351 -12.14 3.14 -3.35
C CYS A 351 -12.78 4.52 -3.55
N TRP A 352 -12.02 5.59 -3.33
CA TRP A 352 -12.50 6.98 -3.38
C TRP A 352 -12.62 7.52 -4.80
N VAL A 353 -11.96 6.93 -5.81
CA VAL A 353 -11.99 7.47 -7.18
C VAL A 353 -13.24 7.08 -7.96
N ASP A 354 -13.73 5.85 -7.80
CA ASP A 354 -14.95 5.33 -8.43
C ASP A 354 -16.15 5.33 -7.47
N GLY A 355 -15.95 5.71 -6.21
CA GLY A 355 -16.90 5.47 -5.15
C GLY A 355 -16.96 3.99 -4.75
N GLY A 356 -17.66 3.71 -3.65
CA GLY A 356 -17.69 2.36 -3.07
C GLY A 356 -16.74 2.16 -1.89
N CYS A 357 -16.07 3.22 -1.41
CA CYS A 357 -15.77 3.31 0.02
C CYS A 357 -17.07 3.23 0.83
N ARG A 358 -16.98 2.81 2.10
CA ARG A 358 -18.16 2.64 2.96
C ARG A 358 -19.04 3.91 2.97
N GLY A 359 -20.27 3.79 2.49
CA GLY A 359 -21.25 4.88 2.45
C GLY A 359 -21.17 5.81 1.23
N GLN A 360 -20.21 5.60 0.32
CA GLN A 360 -20.13 6.34 -0.93
C GLN A 360 -20.88 5.63 -2.05
N ARG A 361 -21.67 6.38 -2.82
CA ARG A 361 -22.29 5.86 -4.05
C ARG A 361 -21.23 5.74 -5.15
N PRO A 362 -21.26 4.65 -5.94
CA PRO A 362 -20.47 4.56 -7.16
C PRO A 362 -20.74 5.74 -8.11
N VAL A 363 -19.74 6.11 -8.89
CA VAL A 363 -19.89 7.01 -10.04
C VAL A 363 -20.66 6.33 -11.16
N ALA A 364 -21.12 7.09 -12.15
CA ALA A 364 -21.73 6.51 -13.35
C ALA A 364 -20.69 5.65 -14.10
N ASP A 365 -21.15 4.58 -14.77
CA ASP A 365 -20.25 3.64 -15.47
C ASP A 365 -19.32 4.33 -16.48
N ASP A 366 -19.80 5.36 -17.20
CA ASP A 366 -18.98 6.14 -18.14
C ASP A 366 -17.91 6.97 -17.41
N ASP A 367 -18.20 7.43 -16.20
CA ASP A 367 -17.31 8.28 -15.38
C ASP A 367 -16.31 7.47 -14.54
N ARG A 368 -16.27 6.14 -14.69
CA ARG A 368 -15.26 5.31 -14.02
C ARG A 368 -13.85 5.71 -14.39
N ILE A 369 -12.93 5.62 -13.43
CA ILE A 369 -11.52 5.97 -13.57
C ILE A 369 -10.85 5.19 -14.70
N THR A 370 -11.29 3.96 -14.97
CA THR A 370 -10.80 3.14 -16.08
C THR A 370 -10.99 3.82 -17.44
N ASN A 371 -12.13 4.46 -17.66
CA ASN A 371 -12.41 5.17 -18.92
C ASN A 371 -11.64 6.49 -19.00
N LYS A 372 -11.54 7.20 -17.88
CA LYS A 372 -10.76 8.45 -17.76
C LYS A 372 -9.29 8.22 -18.09
N VAL A 373 -8.69 7.20 -17.48
CA VAL A 373 -7.28 6.83 -17.69
C VAL A 373 -7.04 6.36 -19.13
N ALA A 374 -7.95 5.56 -19.69
CA ALA A 374 -7.84 5.10 -21.08
C ALA A 374 -7.81 6.27 -22.08
N ASP A 375 -8.74 7.21 -21.96
CA ASP A 375 -8.79 8.39 -22.84
C ASP A 375 -7.57 9.30 -22.66
N ALA A 376 -7.15 9.51 -21.41
CA ALA A 376 -6.00 10.32 -21.06
C ALA A 376 -4.69 9.73 -21.62
N ALA A 377 -4.47 8.42 -21.44
CA ALA A 377 -3.31 7.70 -21.97
C ALA A 377 -3.24 7.78 -23.50
N ALA A 378 -4.35 7.47 -24.18
CA ALA A 378 -4.43 7.53 -25.63
C ALA A 378 -4.15 8.95 -26.17
N TYR A 379 -4.64 9.97 -25.48
CA TYR A 379 -4.40 11.35 -25.86
C TYR A 379 -2.94 11.77 -25.68
N VAL A 380 -2.31 11.47 -24.52
CA VAL A 380 -0.88 11.80 -24.31
C VAL A 380 -0.01 11.07 -25.34
N ARG A 381 -0.29 9.79 -25.62
CA ARG A 381 0.45 9.02 -26.63
C ARG A 381 0.40 9.67 -28.01
N ALA A 382 -0.77 10.19 -28.41
CA ALA A 382 -0.95 10.85 -29.70
C ALA A 382 -0.34 12.26 -29.74
N ALA A 383 -0.56 13.07 -28.71
CA ALA A 383 -0.16 14.47 -28.68
C ALA A 383 1.32 14.69 -28.31
N ARG A 384 1.91 13.76 -27.53
CA ARG A 384 3.27 13.83 -26.98
C ARG A 384 3.96 12.46 -27.07
N PRO A 385 4.27 11.96 -28.28
CA PRO A 385 4.82 10.60 -28.46
C PRO A 385 6.17 10.36 -27.77
N GLN A 386 6.90 11.42 -27.40
CA GLN A 386 8.17 11.35 -26.68
C GLN A 386 8.02 11.41 -25.15
N ALA A 387 6.85 11.83 -24.64
CA ALA A 387 6.60 11.89 -23.20
C ALA A 387 6.21 10.52 -22.67
N LYS A 388 6.65 10.19 -21.45
CA LYS A 388 6.26 8.95 -20.79
C LYS A 388 4.85 9.07 -20.21
N VAL A 389 4.03 8.05 -20.43
CA VAL A 389 2.69 7.92 -19.83
C VAL A 389 2.79 7.11 -18.55
N VAL A 390 2.33 7.67 -17.43
CA VAL A 390 2.45 7.10 -16.08
C VAL A 390 1.07 6.84 -15.49
N VAL A 391 0.87 5.65 -14.91
CA VAL A 391 -0.29 5.33 -14.05
C VAL A 391 0.24 4.94 -12.68
N THR A 392 -0.34 5.49 -11.62
CA THR A 392 0.06 5.20 -10.24
C THR A 392 -1.01 4.39 -9.51
N LEU A 393 -0.58 3.33 -8.83
CA LEU A 393 -1.39 2.45 -8.00
C LEU A 393 -1.07 2.70 -6.52
N TYR A 394 -2.09 2.82 -5.67
CA TYR A 394 -1.96 2.91 -4.23
C TYR A 394 -1.63 1.55 -3.62
N TRP A 395 -0.51 1.45 -2.90
CA TRP A 395 -0.13 0.26 -2.18
C TRP A 395 -1.12 -0.06 -1.06
N GLN A 396 -1.79 -1.20 -1.19
CA GLN A 396 -2.51 -1.82 -0.09
C GLN A 396 -2.76 -3.30 -0.36
N LEU A 397 -2.71 -4.09 0.72
CA LEU A 397 -3.19 -5.46 0.78
C LEU A 397 -4.03 -5.61 2.05
N GLY A 398 -5.33 -5.81 1.90
CA GLY A 398 -6.24 -6.14 3.00
C GLY A 398 -6.59 -4.98 3.94
N THR A 399 -6.05 -3.77 3.75
CA THR A 399 -6.49 -2.57 4.50
C THR A 399 -7.73 -1.91 3.90
N ASP A 400 -8.16 -2.37 2.72
CA ASP A 400 -9.46 -2.11 2.11
C ASP A 400 -9.95 -3.38 1.39
N ALA A 401 -11.12 -3.34 0.76
CA ALA A 401 -11.70 -4.47 0.05
C ALA A 401 -10.78 -5.01 -1.05
N ALA A 402 -10.79 -6.32 -1.26
CA ALA A 402 -9.96 -7.08 -2.17
C ALA A 402 -9.93 -6.51 -3.58
N ARG A 403 -11.09 -6.05 -4.08
CA ARG A 403 -11.24 -5.44 -5.42
C ARG A 403 -10.41 -4.16 -5.63
N TRP A 404 -9.99 -3.50 -4.54
CA TRP A 404 -9.16 -2.29 -4.56
C TRP A 404 -7.68 -2.60 -4.37
N SER A 405 -7.32 -3.85 -4.07
CA SER A 405 -5.91 -4.22 -3.85
C SER A 405 -5.13 -4.07 -5.15
N VAL A 406 -3.84 -3.73 -5.03
CA VAL A 406 -2.98 -3.36 -6.17
C VAL A 406 -3.09 -4.36 -7.32
N PHE A 407 -2.92 -5.66 -7.03
CA PHE A 407 -2.85 -6.71 -8.04
C PHE A 407 -4.23 -7.12 -8.57
N THR A 408 -5.23 -7.23 -7.70
CA THR A 408 -6.60 -7.56 -8.12
C THR A 408 -7.16 -6.46 -9.00
N TRP A 409 -7.07 -5.19 -8.57
CA TRP A 409 -7.61 -4.07 -9.34
C TRP A 409 -6.91 -3.92 -10.69
N ALA A 410 -5.57 -3.96 -10.71
CA ALA A 410 -4.77 -3.82 -11.93
C ALA A 410 -5.13 -4.83 -13.01
N ARG A 411 -5.32 -6.10 -12.62
CA ARG A 411 -5.65 -7.18 -13.55
C ARG A 411 -7.05 -7.06 -14.11
N GLU A 412 -8.00 -6.66 -13.28
CA GLU A 412 -9.40 -6.51 -13.68
C GLU A 412 -9.66 -5.24 -14.50
N ASN A 413 -8.91 -4.15 -14.27
CA ASN A 413 -9.28 -2.81 -14.71
C ASN A 413 -8.28 -2.15 -15.67
N LEU A 414 -7.09 -2.71 -15.88
CA LEU A 414 -6.13 -2.24 -16.88
C LEU A 414 -5.98 -3.29 -18.00
N PRO A 415 -6.88 -3.34 -18.99
CA PRO A 415 -6.76 -4.27 -20.10
C PRO A 415 -5.56 -3.95 -20.99
N ALA A 416 -5.14 -4.91 -21.83
CA ALA A 416 -4.02 -4.73 -22.77
C ALA A 416 -4.16 -3.50 -23.66
N SER A 417 -5.39 -3.12 -24.02
CA SER A 417 -5.68 -1.92 -24.82
C SER A 417 -5.31 -0.61 -24.12
N VAL A 418 -5.26 -0.58 -22.79
CA VAL A 418 -4.79 0.57 -22.00
C VAL A 418 -3.30 0.41 -21.70
N ARG A 419 -2.85 -0.80 -21.30
CA ARG A 419 -1.44 -1.06 -20.96
C ARG A 419 -0.46 -0.70 -22.07
N LYS A 420 -0.83 -0.92 -23.34
CA LYS A 420 0.00 -0.56 -24.51
C LYS A 420 0.33 0.93 -24.60
N ASP A 421 -0.50 1.79 -24.01
CA ASP A 421 -0.33 3.24 -24.05
C ASP A 421 0.41 3.76 -22.81
N VAL A 422 0.63 2.92 -21.80
CA VAL A 422 1.34 3.24 -20.54
C VAL A 422 2.80 2.80 -20.63
N ASP A 423 3.73 3.69 -20.28
CA ASP A 423 5.17 3.39 -20.23
C ASP A 423 5.64 3.00 -18.82
N VAL A 424 5.00 3.58 -17.79
CA VAL A 424 5.40 3.43 -16.38
C VAL A 424 4.20 3.12 -15.50
N VAL A 425 4.32 2.06 -14.70
CA VAL A 425 3.41 1.78 -13.59
C VAL A 425 4.11 2.16 -12.30
N ALA A 426 3.59 3.17 -11.61
CA ALA A 426 4.15 3.65 -10.36
C ALA A 426 3.38 3.10 -9.16
N LEU A 427 4.06 2.93 -8.03
CA LEU A 427 3.46 2.58 -6.75
C LEU A 427 3.45 3.82 -5.84
N SER A 428 2.31 4.12 -5.23
CA SER A 428 2.17 5.09 -4.14
C SER A 428 2.22 4.37 -2.80
N VAL A 429 3.03 4.85 -1.86
CA VAL A 429 3.25 4.21 -0.56
C VAL A 429 3.15 5.22 0.58
N TYR A 430 2.19 4.97 1.47
CA TYR A 430 2.03 5.64 2.76
C TYR A 430 2.17 4.59 3.86
N ALA A 431 3.37 4.47 4.44
CA ALA A 431 3.71 3.38 5.34
C ALA A 431 2.88 3.37 6.65
N GLU A 432 2.32 4.52 7.00
CA GLU A 432 1.44 4.72 8.14
C GLU A 432 0.00 4.23 7.94
N ASP A 433 -0.42 4.06 6.68
CA ASP A 433 -1.76 3.63 6.29
C ASP A 433 -1.73 2.17 5.79
N ALA A 434 -0.73 1.84 4.97
CA ALA A 434 -0.48 0.50 4.46
C ALA A 434 1.04 0.20 4.48
N PRO A 435 1.53 -0.52 5.49
CA PRO A 435 2.95 -0.87 5.58
C PRO A 435 3.39 -1.76 4.42
N LEU A 436 4.45 -1.39 3.72
CA LEU A 436 5.09 -2.23 2.70
C LEU A 436 6.18 -3.09 3.35
N GLY A 437 7.25 -2.46 3.84
CA GLY A 437 8.29 -3.06 4.69
C GLY A 437 8.91 -4.30 4.07
N LEU A 438 8.97 -5.39 4.84
CA LEU A 438 9.55 -6.67 4.41
C LEU A 438 9.00 -7.23 3.09
N ALA A 439 7.77 -6.86 2.70
CA ALA A 439 7.17 -7.29 1.44
C ALA A 439 7.72 -6.55 0.20
N PHE A 440 8.50 -5.47 0.36
CA PHE A 440 8.94 -4.60 -0.75
C PHE A 440 9.53 -5.37 -1.94
N ASP A 441 10.50 -6.27 -1.71
CA ASP A 441 11.13 -7.03 -2.82
C ASP A 441 10.13 -7.94 -3.53
N GLN A 442 9.26 -8.63 -2.77
CA GLN A 442 8.25 -9.50 -3.34
C GLN A 442 7.21 -8.72 -4.16
N VAL A 443 6.76 -7.58 -3.66
CA VAL A 443 5.76 -6.71 -4.30
C VAL A 443 6.31 -6.10 -5.58
N MET A 444 7.53 -5.57 -5.53
CA MET A 444 8.19 -4.99 -6.71
C MET A 444 8.33 -6.04 -7.82
N ASN A 445 8.80 -7.26 -7.50
CA ASN A 445 8.89 -8.34 -8.48
C ASN A 445 7.53 -8.80 -9.02
N ALA A 446 6.50 -8.91 -8.16
CA ALA A 446 5.15 -9.26 -8.59
C ALA A 446 4.55 -8.18 -9.50
N LEU A 447 4.82 -6.90 -9.23
CA LEU A 447 4.35 -5.79 -10.05
C LEU A 447 4.99 -5.82 -11.44
N HIS A 448 6.30 -6.10 -11.53
CA HIS A 448 6.94 -6.29 -12.82
C HIS A 448 6.44 -7.55 -13.56
N ALA A 449 6.15 -8.64 -12.84
CA ALA A 449 5.56 -9.83 -13.45
C ALA A 449 4.17 -9.56 -14.06
N GLU A 450 3.37 -8.71 -13.42
CA GLU A 450 2.08 -8.26 -13.95
C GLU A 450 2.21 -7.27 -15.11
N PHE A 451 3.27 -6.47 -15.11
CA PHE A 451 3.56 -5.43 -16.12
C PHE A 451 4.95 -5.61 -16.73
N PRO A 452 5.17 -6.68 -17.53
CA PRO A 452 6.50 -7.05 -18.02
C PRO A 452 7.04 -6.08 -19.08
N GLU A 453 6.15 -5.33 -19.75
CA GLU A 453 6.52 -4.36 -20.80
C GLU A 453 6.76 -2.95 -20.24
N GLN A 454 6.18 -2.64 -19.08
CA GLN A 454 6.26 -1.33 -18.47
C GLN A 454 7.48 -1.22 -17.55
N ARG A 455 7.98 -0.01 -17.40
CA ARG A 455 8.91 0.31 -16.31
C ARG A 455 8.13 0.46 -15.01
N ILE A 456 8.76 0.14 -13.89
CA ILE A 456 8.14 0.32 -12.57
C ILE A 456 8.82 1.48 -11.84
N ALA A 457 8.07 2.22 -11.04
CA ALA A 457 8.62 3.27 -10.18
C ALA A 457 7.91 3.31 -8.82
N LEU A 458 8.55 3.92 -7.84
CA LEU A 458 7.91 4.44 -6.63
C LEU A 458 7.44 5.87 -6.93
N GLY A 459 6.19 6.02 -7.34
CA GLY A 459 5.63 7.28 -7.86
C GLY A 459 5.19 8.27 -6.79
N GLU A 460 5.05 7.81 -5.55
CA GLU A 460 4.64 8.62 -4.42
C GLU A 460 5.08 7.95 -3.12
N LEU A 461 5.66 8.74 -2.22
CA LEU A 461 6.16 8.27 -0.93
C LEU A 461 5.83 9.29 0.16
N GLY A 462 5.10 8.86 1.18
CA GLY A 462 4.71 9.69 2.31
C GLY A 462 4.92 8.98 3.64
N TYR A 463 5.08 9.77 4.70
CA TYR A 463 5.04 9.25 6.07
C TYR A 463 4.65 10.30 7.13
N TRP A 464 3.48 10.08 7.75
CA TRP A 464 2.90 10.78 8.90
C TRP A 464 2.85 12.30 8.78
N SER A 465 1.89 12.84 8.02
CA SER A 465 1.59 14.27 8.04
C SER A 465 0.39 14.59 8.95
N ALA A 466 -0.05 15.84 8.98
CA ALA A 466 -1.32 16.20 9.62
C ALA A 466 -2.53 15.58 8.89
N ASP A 467 -2.33 15.19 7.64
CA ASP A 467 -3.37 14.81 6.69
C ASP A 467 -3.45 13.29 6.50
N THR A 468 -2.50 12.50 7.03
CA THR A 468 -2.53 11.02 6.95
C THR A 468 -2.96 10.38 8.26
N THR A 469 -3.38 9.11 8.20
CA THR A 469 -3.74 8.38 9.43
C THR A 469 -2.47 7.96 10.17
N LYS A 470 -2.59 7.71 11.48
CA LYS A 470 -1.44 7.29 12.31
C LYS A 470 -1.58 5.85 12.76
N ALA A 471 -2.06 4.98 11.86
CA ALA A 471 -2.36 3.59 12.18
C ALA A 471 -1.08 2.78 12.43
N TYR A 472 -0.09 2.92 11.55
CA TYR A 472 1.14 2.12 11.59
C TYR A 472 2.38 3.00 11.72
N TRP A 473 3.40 2.51 12.41
CA TRP A 473 4.69 3.19 12.53
C TRP A 473 5.78 2.45 11.74
N ALA A 474 6.75 3.20 11.22
CA ALA A 474 7.89 2.73 10.46
C ALA A 474 9.18 3.28 11.09
N PHE A 475 10.21 2.44 11.19
CA PHE A 475 11.52 2.73 11.76
C PHE A 475 11.52 3.22 13.22
N ASP A 476 11.19 4.49 13.47
CA ASP A 476 11.18 5.09 14.81
C ASP A 476 9.75 5.49 15.20
N ALA A 477 9.20 4.79 16.18
CA ALA A 477 7.84 5.03 16.66
C ALA A 477 7.71 6.32 17.49
N ALA A 478 8.82 6.86 18.01
CA ALA A 478 8.86 8.01 18.91
C ALA A 478 9.30 9.30 18.21
N ASP A 479 10.12 9.20 17.15
CA ASP A 479 10.62 10.33 16.38
C ASP A 479 10.22 10.21 14.90
N THR A 480 9.11 10.88 14.55
CA THR A 480 8.62 10.96 13.17
C THR A 480 9.65 11.53 12.20
N ALA A 481 10.49 12.49 12.60
CA ALA A 481 11.49 13.05 11.70
C ALA A 481 12.61 12.05 11.42
N ALA A 482 13.08 11.33 12.45
CA ALA A 482 14.04 10.23 12.27
C ALA A 482 13.47 9.12 11.37
N ALA A 483 12.20 8.76 11.58
CA ALA A 483 11.51 7.76 10.77
C ALA A 483 11.39 8.17 9.29
N ARG A 484 11.02 9.43 9.00
CA ARG A 484 10.98 9.96 7.62
C ARG A 484 12.34 9.88 6.93
N ARG A 485 13.42 10.24 7.64
CA ARG A 485 14.79 10.17 7.12
C ARG A 485 15.18 8.73 6.78
N ALA A 486 14.88 7.78 7.68
CA ALA A 486 15.15 6.37 7.46
C ALA A 486 14.33 5.81 6.28
N LEU A 487 13.04 6.17 6.20
CA LEU A 487 12.13 5.75 5.14
C LEU A 487 12.56 6.28 3.77
N ALA A 488 12.89 7.56 3.67
CA ALA A 488 13.42 8.16 2.45
C ALA A 488 14.75 7.51 2.05
N GLY A 489 15.71 7.40 2.97
CA GLY A 489 17.01 6.76 2.69
C GLY A 489 16.88 5.30 2.24
N HIS A 490 15.91 4.56 2.80
CA HIS A 490 15.67 3.17 2.45
C HIS A 490 15.00 3.04 1.07
N TYR A 491 13.80 3.59 0.87
CA TYR A 491 12.99 3.28 -0.32
C TYR A 491 13.50 3.95 -1.59
N TYR A 492 14.11 5.13 -1.51
CA TYR A 492 14.79 5.73 -2.67
C TYR A 492 15.91 4.83 -3.18
N ALA A 493 16.67 4.23 -2.26
CA ALA A 493 17.75 3.32 -2.61
C ALA A 493 17.23 1.95 -3.07
N ALA A 494 16.27 1.38 -2.35
CA ALA A 494 15.73 0.06 -2.61
C ALA A 494 15.07 -0.05 -3.99
N ALA A 495 14.34 0.99 -4.41
CA ALA A 495 13.66 1.02 -5.71
C ALA A 495 14.64 0.95 -6.90
N LEU A 496 15.92 1.29 -6.71
CA LEU A 496 16.95 1.23 -7.76
C LEU A 496 17.53 -0.18 -7.99
N GLY A 497 17.17 -1.15 -7.14
CA GLY A 497 17.72 -2.51 -7.15
C GLY A 497 17.21 -3.44 -8.24
N TYR A 498 16.54 -2.92 -9.27
CA TYR A 498 15.94 -3.71 -10.34
C TYR A 498 16.24 -3.12 -11.71
N GLU A 499 16.39 -3.98 -12.71
CA GLU A 499 16.76 -3.54 -14.06
C GLU A 499 15.66 -2.73 -14.75
N TRP A 500 14.43 -3.17 -14.55
CA TRP A 500 13.19 -2.61 -15.09
C TRP A 500 12.64 -1.43 -14.25
N SER A 501 13.22 -1.16 -13.09
CA SER A 501 12.78 -0.07 -12.23
C SER A 501 13.46 1.25 -12.63
N LEU A 502 12.68 2.33 -12.57
CA LEU A 502 13.18 3.71 -12.68
C LEU A 502 13.58 4.28 -11.31
N GLY A 503 13.40 3.57 -10.20
CA GLY A 503 13.56 4.15 -8.87
C GLY A 503 12.33 4.97 -8.50
N GLY A 504 12.49 6.27 -8.29
CA GLY A 504 11.41 7.23 -8.00
C GLY A 504 11.59 7.88 -6.64
N GLY A 505 10.66 7.61 -5.73
CA GLY A 505 10.66 8.12 -4.37
C GLY A 505 10.01 9.49 -4.20
N PHE A 506 9.23 9.98 -5.18
CA PHE A 506 8.58 11.30 -5.13
C PHE A 506 7.97 11.61 -3.76
N TRP A 507 8.71 12.36 -2.93
CA TRP A 507 8.33 12.61 -1.54
C TRP A 507 7.16 13.57 -1.54
N TRP A 508 6.00 13.09 -1.12
CA TRP A 508 4.74 13.79 -1.26
C TRP A 508 4.75 15.15 -0.53
N TYR A 509 5.22 15.15 0.71
CA TYR A 509 5.27 16.33 1.57
C TYR A 509 6.55 17.16 1.42
N PHE A 510 7.14 17.18 0.22
CA PHE A 510 8.41 17.88 -0.01
C PHE A 510 8.33 19.34 0.43
N VAL A 511 7.28 20.05 0.01
CA VAL A 511 7.09 21.47 0.28
C VAL A 511 7.09 21.79 1.78
N GLN A 512 6.49 20.91 2.59
CA GLN A 512 6.28 21.11 4.02
C GLN A 512 7.47 20.64 4.86
N GLU A 513 8.16 19.58 4.42
CA GLU A 513 9.08 18.83 5.29
C GLU A 513 10.54 18.98 4.86
N VAL A 514 10.84 18.92 3.57
CA VAL A 514 12.21 18.75 3.10
C VAL A 514 13.04 20.03 3.22
N PRO A 515 12.57 21.24 2.85
CA PRO A 515 13.35 22.48 3.04
C PRO A 515 13.77 22.72 4.49
N GLY A 516 12.94 22.30 5.46
CA GLY A 516 13.19 22.49 6.90
C GLY A 516 13.99 21.39 7.57
N ASP A 517 14.23 20.25 6.90
CA ASP A 517 14.91 19.09 7.48
C ASP A 517 16.17 18.71 6.68
N ALA A 518 17.33 19.18 7.16
CA ALA A 518 18.62 18.86 6.56
C ALA A 518 18.95 17.35 6.59
N GLY A 519 18.45 16.61 7.58
CA GLY A 519 18.62 15.17 7.66
C GLY A 519 17.86 14.45 6.55
N LEU A 520 16.64 14.92 6.24
CA LEU A 520 15.83 14.36 5.16
C LEU A 520 16.43 14.69 3.79
N GLN A 521 16.90 15.92 3.61
CA GLN A 521 17.68 16.29 2.41
C GLN A 521 18.91 15.39 2.23
N ASN A 522 19.65 15.13 3.31
CA ASN A 522 20.84 14.27 3.25
C ASN A 522 20.50 12.81 2.98
N ALA A 523 19.38 12.30 3.52
CA ALA A 523 18.93 10.94 3.26
C ALA A 523 18.65 10.72 1.77
N ILE A 524 17.92 11.65 1.14
CA ILE A 524 17.60 11.60 -0.29
C ILE A 524 18.85 11.85 -1.13
N ARG A 525 19.61 12.91 -0.84
CA ARG A 525 20.84 13.26 -1.58
C ARG A 525 21.89 12.16 -1.52
N GLY A 526 22.00 11.47 -0.39
CA GLY A 526 22.92 10.33 -0.21
C GLY A 526 22.61 9.17 -1.16
N VAL A 527 21.39 9.04 -1.67
CA VAL A 527 21.07 8.07 -2.72
C VAL A 527 21.57 8.58 -4.08
N SER A 528 21.27 9.82 -4.44
CA SER A 528 21.74 10.43 -5.70
C SER A 528 23.27 10.54 -5.82
N GLY A 529 23.97 10.81 -4.71
CA GLY A 529 25.43 10.80 -4.67
C GLY A 529 26.01 9.44 -5.05
N ARG A 530 25.45 8.37 -4.46
CA ARG A 530 25.84 6.98 -4.77
C ARG A 530 25.58 6.58 -6.23
N LEU A 531 24.57 7.15 -6.89
CA LEU A 531 24.32 6.95 -8.32
C LEU A 531 25.42 7.57 -9.21
N THR A 532 25.91 8.75 -8.82
CA THR A 532 26.87 9.53 -9.62
C THR A 532 28.33 9.27 -9.25
N GLY A 533 28.59 8.37 -8.29
CA GLY A 533 29.93 8.07 -7.77
C GLY A 533 30.54 9.22 -6.96
N ARG A 534 29.70 10.08 -6.38
CA ARG A 534 30.10 11.27 -5.60
C ARG A 534 29.74 11.17 -4.12
#